data_AF-A0A0G0NB49-F1
#
_entry.id   AF-A0A0G0NB49-F1
#
_cell.length_a   1.000
_cell.length_b   1.000
_cell.length_c   1.000
_cell.angle_alpha   90.00
_cell.angle_beta   90.00
_cell.angle_gamma   90.00
#
_symmetry.space_group_name_H-M   'P 1'
#
loop_
_entity.id
_entity.type
_entity.pdbx_description
1 polymer ?
#
loop_
_entity_poly.entity_id
_entity_poly.type
_entity_poly.pdbx_seq_one_letter_code
_entity_poly.pdbx_strand_id
1 'polypeptide(L)' 'MDTEEDDIIIKDAYGNVLANGDAVILVKDLKVKGSTVTLKKGTKIKNIRPAY' A
#
# COMPACT_ATOMS: atom_id res chain seq x y z
N MET A 1 -24.83 7.14 18.04
CA MET A 1 -23.50 7.73 18.25
C MET A 1 -22.78 7.51 16.94
N ASP A 2 -22.64 8.58 16.16
CA ASP A 2 -21.84 8.58 14.93
C ASP A 2 -20.38 8.29 15.32
N THR A 3 -19.90 7.11 14.92
CA THR A 3 -18.49 6.77 14.97
C THR A 3 -17.86 7.47 13.78
N GLU A 4 -17.34 8.68 13.99
CA GLU A 4 -16.41 9.28 13.03
C GLU A 4 -15.08 8.53 13.19
N GLU A 5 -15.03 7.34 12.61
CA GLU A 5 -13.76 6.73 12.25
C GLU A 5 -13.19 7.65 11.17
N ASP A 6 -12.16 8.42 11.50
CA ASP A 6 -11.34 9.13 10.53
C ASP A 6 -10.82 8.07 9.52
N ASP A 7 -11.60 7.81 8.47
CA ASP A 7 -11.24 6.87 7.42
C ASP A 7 -9.99 7.42 6.76
N ILE A 8 -8.82 6.93 7.17
CA ILE A 8 -7.55 7.31 6.59
C ILE A 8 -7.60 6.85 5.13
N ILE A 9 -7.80 7.80 4.23
CA ILE A 9 -7.86 7.53 2.79
C ILE A 9 -6.44 7.22 2.31
N ILE A 10 -6.12 5.93 2.25
CA ILE A 10 -4.85 5.45 1.70
C ILE A 10 -4.92 5.52 0.18
N LYS A 11 -3.99 6.26 -0.41
CA LYS A 11 -3.87 6.43 -1.86
C LYS A 11 -2.55 5.91 -2.38
N ASP A 12 -2.54 5.47 -3.62
CA ASP A 12 -1.30 5.15 -4.33
C ASP A 12 -0.58 6.42 -4.83
N ALA A 13 0.58 6.22 -5.48
CA ALA A 13 1.39 7.30 -6.03
C ALA A 13 0.72 8.09 -7.18
N TYR A 14 -0.37 7.57 -7.75
CA TYR A 14 -1.15 8.20 -8.82
C TYR A 14 -2.47 8.81 -8.30
N GLY A 15 -2.72 8.72 -6.99
CA GLY A 15 -3.91 9.29 -6.34
C GLY A 15 -5.13 8.36 -6.30
N ASN A 16 -4.98 7.09 -6.68
CA ASN A 16 -6.07 6.12 -6.61
C ASN A 16 -6.27 5.67 -5.15
N VAL A 17 -7.53 5.68 -4.69
CA VAL A 17 -7.89 5.15 -3.36
C VAL A 17 -7.75 3.64 -3.38
N LEU A 18 -7.06 3.09 -2.36
CA LEU A 18 -6.80 1.67 -2.24
C LEU A 18 -7.77 1.03 -1.25
N ALA A 19 -8.33 -0.11 -1.64
CA ALA A 19 -9.20 -0.91 -0.80
C ALA A 19 -8.54 -2.23 -0.38
N ASN A 20 -9.15 -2.88 0.61
CA ASN A 20 -8.77 -4.22 1.03
C ASN A 20 -8.95 -5.22 -0.13
N GLY A 21 -7.93 -6.02 -0.39
CA GLY A 21 -7.93 -7.03 -1.45
C GLY A 21 -7.31 -6.57 -2.77
N ASP A 22 -6.98 -5.28 -2.91
CA ASP A 22 -6.45 -4.73 -4.15
C ASP A 22 -5.05 -5.26 -4.51
N ALA A 23 -4.64 -4.98 -5.75
CA ALA A 23 -3.30 -5.27 -6.24
C ALA A 23 -2.61 -3.99 -6.71
N VAL A 24 -1.36 -3.80 -6.25
CA VAL A 24 -0.53 -2.63 -6.55
C VAL A 24 0.83 -3.04 -7.10
N ILE A 25 1.51 -2.12 -7.76
CA ILE A 25 2.85 -2.34 -8.34
C ILE A 25 3.82 -1.32 -7.76
N LEU A 26 5.01 -1.78 -7.39
CA LEU A 26 6.10 -0.91 -6.95
C LEU A 26 6.59 -0.01 -8.09
N VAL A 27 6.48 1.31 -7.89
CA VAL A 27 7.00 2.33 -8.82
C VAL A 27 8.50 2.58 -8.66
N LYS A 28 9.09 2.21 -7.52
CA LYS A 28 10.52 2.39 -7.20
C LYS A 28 11.06 1.16 -6.48
N ASP A 29 12.39 1.01 -6.52
CA ASP A 29 13.11 0.04 -5.71
C ASP A 29 13.07 0.47 -4.24
N LEU A 30 12.68 -0.43 -3.34
CA LEU A 30 12.61 -0.18 -1.90
C LEU A 30 13.44 -1.21 -1.15
N LYS A 31 14.36 -0.75 -0.31
CA LYS A 31 15.10 -1.62 0.62
C LYS A 31 14.28 -1.81 1.89
N VAL A 32 14.03 -3.06 2.27
CA VAL A 32 13.31 -3.35 3.51
C VAL A 32 14.23 -3.11 4.70
N LYS A 33 13.80 -2.27 5.63
CA LYS A 33 14.54 -2.05 6.87
C LYS A 33 14.59 -3.35 7.67
N GLY A 34 15.78 -3.74 8.15
CA GLY A 34 15.98 -4.98 8.90
C GLY A 34 16.12 -6.24 8.03
N SER A 35 16.15 -6.10 6.70
CA SER A 35 16.45 -7.20 5.77
C SER A 35 17.51 -6.78 4.75
N THR A 36 18.21 -7.77 4.19
CA THR A 36 19.09 -7.58 3.03
C THR A 36 18.30 -7.57 1.71
N VAL A 37 17.01 -7.90 1.75
CA VAL A 37 16.13 -7.95 0.58
C VAL A 37 15.75 -6.56 0.11
N THR A 38 15.88 -6.34 -1.20
CA THR A 38 15.42 -5.14 -1.89
C THR A 38 14.24 -5.52 -2.78
N LEU A 39 13.08 -4.90 -2.57
CA LEU A 39 11.95 -5.03 -3.50
C LEU A 39 12.23 -4.21 -4.73
N LYS A 40 12.15 -4.86 -5.89
CA LYS A 40 12.37 -4.22 -7.18
C LYS A 40 11.11 -3.55 -7.69
N LYS A 41 11.28 -2.42 -8.36
CA LYS A 41 10.26 -1.79 -9.20
C LYS A 41 9.65 -2.84 -10.13
N GLY A 42 8.34 -2.74 -10.33
CA GLY A 42 7.57 -3.68 -11.15
C GLY A 42 7.08 -4.92 -10.41
N THR A 43 7.52 -5.14 -9.17
CA THR A 43 6.97 -6.21 -8.32
C THR A 43 5.49 -5.92 -8.05
N LYS A 44 4.63 -6.89 -8.40
CA LYS A 44 3.19 -6.83 -8.17
C LYS A 44 2.86 -7.44 -6.80
N ILE A 45 2.22 -6.66 -5.95
CA ILE A 45 1.73 -7.09 -4.63
C ILE A 45 0.21 -7.20 -4.74
N LYS A 46 -0.36 -8.33 -4.31
CA LYS A 46 -1.79 -8.61 -4.38
C LYS A 46 -2.36 -8.75 -2.97
N ASN A 47 -3.68 -8.60 -2.83
CA ASN A 47 -4.40 -8.79 -1.58
C ASN A 47 -3.87 -7.86 -0.48
N ILE A 48 -3.64 -6.59 -0.82
CA ILE A 48 -3.19 -5.61 0.15
C ILE A 48 -4.29 -5.37 1.19
N ARG A 49 -3.87 -5.01 2.40
CA ARG A 49 -4.77 -4.60 3.47
C ARG A 49 -4.33 -3.22 3.95
N PRO A 50 -4.91 -2.13 3.42
CA PRO A 50 -4.69 -0.79 3.95
C PRO A 50 -5.15 -0.79 5.42
N ALA A 51 -4.22 -0.59 6.34
CA ALA A 51 -4.54 -0.48 7.75
C ALA A 51 -4.86 0.98 8.08
N TYR A 52 -5.93 1.18 8.85
CA TYR A 52 -6.22 2.40 9.60
C TYR A 52 -5.27 2.49 10.82
#